data_AF-A0ABD5QB13-F1
#
_entry.id   AF-A0ABD5QB13-F1
#
_cell.length_a   1.000
_cell.length_b   1.000
_cell.length_c   1.000
_cell.angle_alpha   90.00
_cell.angle_beta   90.00
_cell.angle_gamma   90.00
#
_symmetry.space_group_name_H-M   'P 1'
#
loop_
_entity.id
_entity.type
_entity.pdbx_description
1 polymer ?
#
loop_
_entity_poly.entity_id
_entity_poly.type
_entity_poly.pdbx_seq_one_letter_code
_entity_poly.pdbx_strand_id
1 'polypeptide(L)'
;MTSGELLPLDSVVPTFSMTVRTRTVEARIVMATVAGLTARGVSPSDVTVVVRDADQYEDPLRRAANRYGVTLNFWIQLRLKRTLPYRLAVAVVNLLVAREESDLLPADALLAPLRFQWTPPEATSPEAEAPDTAGDWPLSAETVEALSRRVAGERHRVAAWRNRIGDVTGGDSRFDAYVEWLDGCPSSPDPDDVRETLVPLFDAYRKRVLPMRQADDATLTETARTARALARLVEDGDGLVGELAVKYRSWLDDDYGEQSWATVRELCDALATTVPGRREYPTARAVDVMEANDVWGLSIPYVIVAGLVDGEWPRPPDSEFPAGFRERVSDTEGVGENVRPRSGWTEGREFDQFADAVVAASEALVVTRHEYDFDGVERPPSPYVRLLDPTPVDDPEVDTLLAERQLPPRLAAISEEASN
;
A
#
# COMPACT_ATOMS: atom_id res chain seq x y z
N MET A 1 -31.92 -7.73 15.22
CA MET A 1 -32.26 -6.43 15.86
C MET A 1 -33.35 -5.75 15.07
N THR A 2 -34.54 -5.63 15.65
CA THR A 2 -35.55 -4.64 15.21
C THR A 2 -34.93 -3.26 15.27
N SER A 3 -35.11 -2.46 14.22
CA SER A 3 -34.69 -1.07 14.05
C SER A 3 -34.58 -0.32 15.38
N GLY A 4 -33.40 -0.35 16.00
CA GLY A 4 -33.04 0.60 17.03
C GLY A 4 -32.96 1.93 16.32
N GLU A 5 -33.78 2.89 16.75
CA GLU A 5 -33.67 4.29 16.33
C GLU A 5 -32.23 4.73 16.61
N LEU A 6 -31.39 4.73 15.57
CA LEU A 6 -30.06 5.31 15.64
C LEU A 6 -30.28 6.80 15.95
N LEU A 7 -29.80 7.23 17.11
CA LEU A 7 -29.87 8.63 17.50
C LEU A 7 -29.09 9.48 16.50
N PRO A 8 -29.56 10.71 16.19
CA PRO A 8 -28.83 11.62 15.30
C PRO A 8 -27.39 11.79 15.78
N LEU A 9 -26.45 11.78 14.83
CA LEU A 9 -25.09 12.21 15.09
C LEU A 9 -25.08 13.72 14.81
N ASP A 10 -25.19 14.53 15.87
CA ASP A 10 -25.08 15.98 15.73
C ASP A 10 -23.65 16.32 15.28
N SER A 11 -23.47 16.49 13.97
CA SER A 11 -22.29 17.14 13.42
C SER A 11 -22.32 18.59 13.89
N VAL A 12 -21.33 18.98 14.70
CA VAL A 12 -21.21 20.35 15.23
C VAL A 12 -20.77 21.33 14.13
N VAL A 13 -20.40 20.81 12.95
CA VAL A 13 -19.90 21.56 11.81
C VAL A 13 -20.90 21.55 10.64
N PRO A 14 -20.89 22.58 9.78
CA PRO A 14 -21.65 22.56 8.54
C PRO A 14 -21.36 21.31 7.72
N THR A 15 -22.42 20.58 7.37
CA THR A 15 -22.33 19.33 6.62
C THR A 15 -22.99 19.48 5.26
N PHE A 16 -22.30 19.10 4.19
CA PHE A 16 -22.75 19.21 2.80
C PHE A 16 -22.86 17.83 2.16
N SER A 17 -23.89 17.59 1.34
CA SER A 17 -24.02 16.34 0.58
C SER A 17 -23.98 16.58 -0.92
N MET A 18 -23.24 15.72 -1.63
CA MET A 18 -23.17 15.70 -3.10
C MET A 18 -23.50 14.29 -3.60
N THR A 19 -24.38 14.21 -4.59
CA THR A 19 -24.77 12.93 -5.22
C THR A 19 -24.35 12.94 -6.68
N VAL A 20 -23.82 11.81 -7.16
CA VAL A 20 -23.42 11.66 -8.56
C VAL A 20 -23.76 10.29 -9.10
N ARG A 21 -23.67 10.13 -10.42
CA ARG A 21 -24.06 8.88 -11.08
C ARG A 21 -23.13 7.72 -10.79
N THR A 22 -21.81 7.92 -10.74
CA THR A 22 -20.84 6.80 -10.67
C THR A 22 -19.69 7.11 -9.72
N ARG A 23 -19.06 6.07 -9.18
CA ARG A 23 -17.87 6.17 -8.32
C ARG A 23 -16.72 6.94 -8.97
N THR A 24 -16.56 6.84 -10.29
CA THR A 24 -15.53 7.60 -11.02
C THR A 24 -15.83 9.10 -11.01
N VAL A 25 -17.10 9.50 -11.13
CA VAL A 25 -17.51 10.90 -11.03
C VAL A 25 -17.43 11.37 -9.58
N GLU A 26 -17.72 10.50 -8.62
CA GLU A 26 -17.61 10.79 -7.19
C GLU A 26 -16.17 11.12 -6.80
N ALA A 27 -15.21 10.27 -7.19
CA ALA A 27 -13.79 10.54 -6.98
C ALA A 27 -13.35 11.87 -7.62
N ARG A 28 -13.96 12.27 -8.75
CA ARG A 28 -13.71 13.59 -9.35
C ARG A 28 -14.28 14.73 -8.51
N ILE A 29 -15.48 14.59 -7.96
CA ILE A 29 -16.04 15.60 -7.05
C ILE A 29 -15.16 15.74 -5.82
N VAL A 30 -14.79 14.62 -5.18
CA VAL A 30 -13.93 14.64 -3.99
C VAL A 30 -12.65 15.42 -4.28
N MET A 31 -11.96 15.12 -5.38
CA MET A 31 -10.73 15.82 -5.75
C MET A 31 -10.94 17.26 -6.23
N ALA A 32 -12.09 17.56 -6.85
CA ALA A 32 -12.44 18.93 -7.22
C ALA A 32 -12.71 19.78 -5.97
N THR A 33 -13.35 19.23 -4.94
CA THR A 33 -13.54 19.88 -3.63
C THR A 33 -12.20 20.15 -2.97
N VAL A 34 -11.30 19.16 -2.93
CA VAL A 34 -9.92 19.36 -2.42
C VAL A 34 -9.20 20.47 -3.19
N ALA A 35 -9.26 20.43 -4.53
CA ALA A 35 -8.63 21.44 -5.37
C ALA A 35 -9.22 22.84 -5.15
N GLY A 36 -10.54 22.94 -4.95
CA GLY A 36 -11.21 24.20 -4.65
C GLY A 36 -10.83 24.78 -3.28
N LEU A 37 -10.70 23.93 -2.25
CA LEU A 37 -10.23 24.33 -0.91
C LEU A 37 -8.78 24.82 -0.96
N THR A 38 -7.90 24.03 -1.58
CA THR A 38 -6.47 24.38 -1.69
C THR A 38 -6.22 25.62 -2.55
N ALA A 39 -7.01 25.85 -3.60
CA ALA A 39 -6.94 27.08 -4.40
C ALA A 39 -7.30 28.34 -3.59
N ARG A 40 -7.99 28.18 -2.45
CA ARG A 40 -8.38 29.25 -1.53
C ARG A 40 -7.45 29.39 -0.33
N GLY A 41 -6.34 28.65 -0.31
CA GLY A 41 -5.29 28.78 0.70
C GLY A 41 -5.34 27.75 1.82
N VAL A 42 -6.33 26.85 1.83
CA VAL A 42 -6.37 25.72 2.79
C VAL A 42 -5.15 24.81 2.54
N SER A 43 -4.41 24.47 3.60
CA SER A 43 -3.26 23.57 3.47
C SER A 43 -3.74 22.17 3.04
N PRO A 44 -3.01 21.46 2.15
CA PRO A 44 -3.30 20.05 1.87
C PRO A 44 -3.37 19.17 3.12
N SER A 45 -2.61 19.50 4.17
CA SER A 45 -2.64 18.79 5.46
C SER A 45 -3.94 18.98 6.26
N ASP A 46 -4.72 20.00 5.94
CA ASP A 46 -5.94 20.36 6.67
C ASP A 46 -7.18 19.73 6.02
N VAL A 47 -6.98 18.97 4.94
CA VAL A 47 -8.03 18.26 4.22
C VAL A 47 -7.73 16.77 4.26
N THR A 48 -8.71 15.97 4.69
CA THR A 48 -8.63 14.51 4.68
C THR A 48 -9.82 13.91 3.96
N VAL A 49 -9.54 12.97 3.05
CA VAL A 49 -10.56 12.15 2.40
C VAL A 49 -10.71 10.86 3.19
N VAL A 50 -11.92 10.56 3.63
CA VAL A 50 -12.23 9.34 4.39
C VAL A 50 -13.07 8.42 3.53
N VAL A 51 -12.65 7.17 3.43
CA VAL A 51 -13.36 6.11 2.71
C VAL A 51 -13.56 4.93 3.64
N ARG A 52 -14.59 4.12 3.40
CA ARG A 52 -14.72 2.87 4.16
C ARG A 52 -13.67 1.85 3.75
N ASP A 53 -13.37 1.83 2.46
CA ASP A 53 -12.51 0.87 1.78
C ASP A 53 -11.59 1.61 0.82
N ALA A 54 -10.32 1.75 1.20
CA ALA A 54 -9.37 2.45 0.37
C ALA A 54 -9.06 1.71 -0.94
N ASP A 55 -9.20 0.38 -0.98
CA ASP A 55 -8.91 -0.40 -2.19
C ASP A 55 -9.86 -0.05 -3.33
N GLN A 56 -11.14 0.19 -3.03
CA GLN A 56 -12.14 0.54 -4.02
C GLN A 56 -12.01 1.97 -4.56
N TYR A 57 -11.34 2.84 -3.80
CA TYR A 57 -11.19 4.26 -4.11
C TYR A 57 -9.77 4.66 -4.55
N GLU A 58 -8.75 3.84 -4.33
CA GLU A 58 -7.35 4.19 -4.66
C GLU A 58 -7.19 4.60 -6.13
N ASP A 59 -7.55 3.74 -7.07
CA ASP A 59 -7.38 4.03 -8.51
C ASP A 59 -8.28 5.17 -9.00
N PRO A 60 -9.58 5.25 -8.64
CA PRO A 60 -10.42 6.39 -8.98
C PRO A 60 -9.88 7.72 -8.42
N LEU A 61 -9.50 7.77 -7.14
CA LEU A 61 -8.99 8.98 -6.50
C LEU A 61 -7.64 9.39 -7.09
N ARG A 62 -6.70 8.47 -7.32
CA ARG A 62 -5.42 8.79 -8.00
C ARG A 62 -5.65 9.40 -9.39
N ARG A 63 -6.56 8.83 -10.18
CA ARG A 63 -6.88 9.37 -11.52
C ARG A 63 -7.50 10.77 -11.45
N ALA A 64 -8.39 11.00 -10.50
CA ALA A 64 -8.98 12.30 -10.28
C ALA A 64 -7.95 13.32 -9.75
N ALA A 65 -7.10 12.91 -8.79
CA ALA A 65 -6.06 13.75 -8.22
C ALA A 65 -5.08 14.26 -9.28
N ASN A 66 -4.62 13.36 -10.16
CA ASN A 66 -3.78 13.72 -11.31
C ASN A 66 -4.45 14.75 -12.23
N ARG A 67 -5.77 14.66 -12.43
CA ARG A 67 -6.53 15.63 -13.24
C ARG A 67 -6.60 17.01 -12.59
N TYR A 68 -6.74 17.06 -11.27
CA TYR A 68 -6.90 18.31 -10.53
C TYR A 68 -5.57 18.88 -9.99
N GLY A 69 -4.45 18.16 -10.17
CA GLY A 69 -3.13 18.58 -9.69
C GLY A 69 -2.97 18.43 -8.18
N VAL A 70 -3.70 17.49 -7.58
CA VAL A 70 -3.68 17.20 -6.14
C VAL A 70 -2.72 16.04 -5.87
N THR A 71 -1.85 16.18 -4.88
CA THR A 71 -0.99 15.09 -4.39
C THR A 71 -1.72 14.35 -3.27
N LEU A 72 -1.83 13.03 -3.38
CA LEU A 72 -2.47 12.16 -2.38
C LEU A 72 -1.47 11.29 -1.64
N ASN A 73 -1.75 11.05 -0.37
CA ASN A 73 -1.06 10.09 0.48
C ASN A 73 -2.10 9.10 1.04
N PHE A 74 -1.98 7.81 0.73
CA PHE A 74 -3.01 6.82 1.07
C PHE A 74 -2.60 6.10 2.34
N TRP A 75 -3.36 6.20 3.42
CA TRP A 75 -3.08 5.49 4.68
C TRP A 75 -3.45 4.01 4.62
N ILE A 76 -3.16 3.37 3.49
CA ILE A 76 -3.26 1.92 3.35
C ILE A 76 -2.05 1.25 4.00
N GLN A 77 -2.26 0.03 4.46
CA GLN A 77 -1.16 -0.85 4.82
C GLN A 77 -0.22 -0.97 3.61
N LEU A 78 1.09 -0.85 3.84
CA LEU A 78 2.07 -1.00 2.77
C LEU A 78 1.87 -2.37 2.13
N ARG A 79 1.41 -2.38 0.87
CA ARG A 79 1.28 -3.60 0.06
C ARG A 79 2.68 -4.12 -0.28
N LEU A 80 3.31 -4.81 0.67
CA LEU A 80 4.72 -5.17 0.64
C LEU A 80 5.07 -5.91 -0.65
N LYS A 81 4.21 -6.85 -1.09
CA LYS A 81 4.35 -7.60 -2.34
C LYS A 81 4.47 -6.74 -3.61
N ARG A 82 3.93 -5.51 -3.61
CA ARG A 82 4.02 -4.57 -4.73
C ARG A 82 5.25 -3.66 -4.68
N THR A 83 5.97 -3.63 -3.56
CA THR A 83 7.15 -2.78 -3.39
C THR A 83 8.35 -3.36 -4.11
N LEU A 84 9.21 -2.50 -4.66
CA LEU A 84 10.39 -2.95 -5.40
C LEU A 84 11.43 -3.67 -4.53
N PRO A 85 11.71 -3.24 -3.28
CA PRO A 85 12.57 -4.02 -2.38
C PRO A 85 12.07 -5.44 -2.13
N TYR A 86 10.76 -5.65 -1.92
CA TYR A 86 10.24 -7.00 -1.75
C TYR A 86 10.28 -7.82 -3.05
N ARG A 87 9.97 -7.21 -4.20
CA ARG A 87 10.08 -7.89 -5.50
C ARG A 87 11.51 -8.29 -5.82
N LEU A 88 12.50 -7.48 -5.41
CA LEU A 88 13.91 -7.83 -5.44
C LEU A 88 14.21 -9.05 -4.57
N ALA A 89 13.73 -9.08 -3.32
CA ALA A 89 13.86 -10.22 -2.42
C ALA A 89 13.38 -11.52 -3.07
N VAL A 90 12.15 -11.49 -3.60
CA VAL A 90 11.53 -12.64 -4.26
C VAL A 90 12.30 -13.05 -5.52
N ALA A 91 12.76 -12.07 -6.31
CA ALA A 91 13.56 -12.37 -7.50
C ALA A 91 14.91 -13.03 -7.14
N VAL A 92 15.55 -12.58 -6.06
CA VAL A 92 16.79 -13.19 -5.55
C VAL A 92 16.54 -14.61 -5.05
N VAL A 93 15.52 -14.82 -4.22
CA VAL A 93 15.19 -16.17 -3.73
C VAL A 93 14.83 -17.10 -4.90
N ASN A 94 14.05 -16.63 -5.89
CA ASN A 94 13.72 -17.43 -7.07
C ASN A 94 14.96 -17.77 -7.93
N LEU A 95 15.92 -16.85 -8.04
CA LEU A 95 17.20 -17.14 -8.69
C LEU A 95 17.98 -18.24 -7.96
N LEU A 96 18.02 -18.18 -6.63
CA LEU A 96 18.71 -19.17 -5.81
C LEU A 96 18.03 -20.55 -5.88
N VAL A 97 16.70 -20.58 -5.89
CA VAL A 97 15.91 -21.80 -6.16
C VAL A 97 16.23 -22.36 -7.54
N ALA A 98 16.24 -21.54 -8.60
CA ALA A 98 16.52 -22.00 -9.95
C ALA A 98 17.94 -22.57 -10.10
N ARG A 99 18.90 -22.04 -9.34
CA ARG A 99 20.28 -22.54 -9.25
C ARG A 99 20.37 -23.86 -8.49
N GLU A 100 19.58 -24.02 -7.41
CA GLU A 100 19.51 -25.24 -6.61
C GLU A 100 18.88 -26.40 -7.40
N GLU A 101 17.77 -26.14 -8.10
CA GLU A 101 17.01 -27.16 -8.85
C GLU A 101 17.71 -27.61 -10.16
N SER A 102 18.58 -26.77 -10.74
CA SER A 102 19.20 -27.04 -12.03
C SER A 102 20.60 -26.47 -12.18
N ASP A 103 21.51 -27.30 -12.72
CA ASP A 103 22.85 -26.88 -13.15
C ASP A 103 22.80 -25.87 -14.33
N LEU A 104 21.68 -25.82 -15.09
CA LEU A 104 21.49 -24.88 -16.18
C LEU A 104 20.50 -23.78 -15.79
N LEU A 105 21.04 -22.62 -15.41
CA LEU A 105 20.27 -21.46 -15.00
C LEU A 105 19.69 -20.72 -16.21
N PRO A 106 18.36 -20.47 -16.27
CA PRO A 106 17.75 -19.72 -17.35
C PRO A 106 18.02 -18.21 -17.26
N ALA A 107 18.16 -17.57 -18.42
CA ALA A 107 18.42 -16.14 -18.55
C ALA A 107 17.42 -15.28 -17.75
N ASP A 108 16.14 -15.63 -17.80
CA ASP A 108 15.11 -14.84 -17.14
C ASP A 108 15.21 -14.84 -15.61
N ALA A 109 15.62 -15.96 -15.01
CA ALA A 109 15.86 -16.05 -13.57
C ALA A 109 17.11 -15.24 -13.19
N LEU A 110 18.19 -15.36 -13.97
CA LEU A 110 19.44 -14.61 -13.77
C LEU A 110 19.22 -13.09 -13.87
N LEU A 111 18.40 -12.61 -14.81
CA LEU A 111 18.19 -11.18 -15.01
C LEU A 111 17.09 -10.59 -14.12
N ALA A 112 16.26 -11.42 -13.47
CA ALA A 112 15.13 -10.94 -12.69
C ALA A 112 15.52 -9.99 -11.54
N PRO A 113 16.55 -10.26 -10.70
CA PRO A 113 17.00 -9.31 -9.68
C PRO A 113 17.46 -7.97 -10.26
N LEU A 114 18.14 -7.98 -11.41
CA LEU A 114 18.61 -6.77 -12.09
C LEU A 114 17.44 -5.87 -12.54
N ARG A 115 16.31 -6.46 -12.97
CA ARG A 115 15.08 -5.71 -13.28
C ARG A 115 14.49 -5.00 -12.06
N PHE A 116 14.80 -5.48 -10.85
CA PHE A 116 14.43 -4.86 -9.58
C PHE A 116 15.57 -4.11 -8.91
N GLN A 117 16.51 -3.59 -9.71
CA GLN A 117 17.56 -2.68 -9.24
C GLN A 117 18.51 -3.34 -8.22
N TRP A 118 18.76 -4.65 -8.38
CA TRP A 118 19.83 -5.32 -7.62
C TRP A 118 21.12 -4.52 -7.73
N THR A 119 21.81 -4.43 -6.61
CA THR A 119 23.02 -3.65 -6.40
C THR A 119 23.98 -4.48 -5.56
N PRO A 120 25.29 -4.50 -5.87
CA PRO A 120 26.23 -5.35 -5.16
C PRO A 120 26.26 -5.01 -3.67
N PRO A 121 26.01 -5.99 -2.77
CA PRO A 121 26.23 -5.83 -1.34
C PRO A 121 27.67 -5.43 -1.04
N GLU A 122 27.87 -4.61 -0.01
CA GLU A 122 29.23 -4.38 0.50
C GLU A 122 29.72 -5.67 1.16
N ALA A 123 30.99 -6.03 0.94
CA ALA A 123 31.59 -7.18 1.60
C ALA A 123 31.54 -6.95 3.12
N THR A 124 31.06 -7.96 3.86
CA THR A 124 30.90 -7.90 5.32
C THR A 124 32.23 -7.88 6.08
N SER A 125 33.36 -8.06 5.39
CA SER A 125 34.70 -8.06 5.99
C SER A 125 35.34 -6.67 5.97
N PRO A 126 35.73 -6.09 7.12
CA PRO A 126 36.38 -4.78 7.19
C PRO A 126 37.76 -4.69 6.51
N GLU A 127 38.30 -5.82 6.04
CA GLU A 127 39.58 -5.93 5.33
C GLU A 127 39.41 -6.13 3.81
N ALA A 128 38.20 -6.41 3.34
CA ALA A 128 37.91 -6.46 1.91
C ALA A 128 37.64 -5.02 1.45
N GLU A 129 38.62 -4.40 0.78
CA GLU A 129 38.34 -3.20 -0.02
C GLU A 129 37.11 -3.52 -0.88
N ALA A 130 36.05 -2.72 -0.73
CA ALA A 130 34.87 -2.86 -1.57
C ALA A 130 35.37 -2.94 -3.02
N PRO A 131 34.97 -3.97 -3.79
CA PRO A 131 35.44 -4.07 -5.16
C PRO A 131 35.13 -2.72 -5.81
N ASP A 132 36.18 -2.10 -6.34
CA ASP A 132 36.13 -0.81 -7.04
C ASP A 132 35.39 -1.05 -8.37
N THR A 133 34.12 -1.45 -8.29
CA THR A 133 33.22 -1.59 -9.42
C THR A 133 32.89 -0.18 -9.86
N ALA A 134 33.80 0.38 -10.66
CA ALA A 134 33.82 1.75 -11.17
C ALA A 134 32.66 2.10 -12.13
N GLY A 135 31.52 1.41 -12.04
CA GLY A 135 30.34 1.69 -12.84
C GLY A 135 29.13 2.00 -11.96
N ASP A 136 28.29 2.94 -12.41
CA ASP A 136 27.05 3.30 -11.72
C ASP A 136 26.13 2.09 -11.62
N TRP A 137 25.83 1.69 -10.38
CA TRP A 137 24.77 0.76 -10.00
C TRP A 137 23.60 1.52 -9.37
N PRO A 138 22.35 1.07 -9.55
CA PRO A 138 21.91 -0.12 -10.29
C PRO A 138 22.03 0.04 -11.81
N LEU A 139 22.03 -1.08 -12.55
CA LEU A 139 21.95 -1.03 -14.02
C LEU A 139 20.65 -0.33 -14.47
N SER A 140 20.73 0.45 -15.54
CA SER A 140 19.55 1.09 -16.12
C SER A 140 18.56 0.05 -16.66
N ALA A 141 17.26 0.36 -16.60
CA ALA A 141 16.23 -0.53 -17.14
C ALA A 141 16.44 -0.83 -18.64
N GLU A 142 16.94 0.14 -19.41
CA GLU A 142 17.27 -0.03 -20.83
C GLU A 142 18.41 -1.04 -21.02
N THR A 143 19.45 -0.97 -20.21
CA THR A 143 20.58 -1.92 -20.25
C THR A 143 20.11 -3.34 -19.96
N VAL A 144 19.29 -3.53 -18.91
CA VAL A 144 18.77 -4.84 -18.53
C VAL A 144 17.85 -5.41 -19.62
N GLU A 145 17.00 -4.57 -20.24
CA GLU A 145 16.09 -5.00 -21.30
C GLU A 145 16.82 -5.31 -22.62
N ALA A 146 17.86 -4.54 -22.95
CA ALA A 146 18.74 -4.84 -24.08
C ALA A 146 19.48 -6.17 -23.90
N LEU A 147 19.97 -6.44 -22.68
CA LEU A 147 20.58 -7.71 -22.32
C LEU A 147 19.57 -8.87 -22.43
N SER A 148 18.39 -8.71 -21.81
CA SER A 148 17.28 -9.68 -21.83
C SER A 148 16.93 -10.14 -23.24
N ARG A 149 16.80 -9.21 -24.19
CA ARG A 149 16.52 -9.55 -25.60
C ARG A 149 17.62 -10.35 -26.29
N ARG A 150 18.89 -10.15 -25.90
CA ARG A 150 20.05 -10.79 -26.55
C ARG A 150 20.35 -12.19 -26.03
N VAL A 151 19.88 -12.53 -24.83
CA VAL A 151 20.07 -13.86 -24.21
C VAL A 151 18.75 -14.61 -24.01
N ALA A 152 17.67 -14.14 -24.65
CA ALA A 152 16.33 -14.69 -24.47
C ALA A 152 16.28 -16.20 -24.76
N GLY A 153 15.72 -16.97 -23.83
CA GLY A 153 15.59 -18.43 -23.94
C GLY A 153 16.87 -19.23 -23.69
N GLU A 154 18.02 -18.57 -23.50
CA GLU A 154 19.28 -19.25 -23.21
C GLU A 154 19.32 -19.80 -21.78
N ARG A 155 20.08 -20.89 -21.59
CA ARG A 155 20.35 -21.52 -20.31
C ARG A 155 21.81 -21.92 -20.25
N HIS A 156 22.51 -21.52 -19.20
CA HIS A 156 23.93 -21.82 -19.00
C HIS A 156 24.22 -22.11 -17.54
N ARG A 157 25.35 -22.76 -17.28
CA ARG A 157 25.90 -22.81 -15.91
C ARG A 157 26.27 -21.39 -15.45
N VAL A 158 26.24 -21.15 -14.14
CA VAL A 158 26.56 -19.84 -13.54
C VAL A 158 27.90 -19.29 -14.04
N ALA A 159 28.97 -20.09 -14.02
CA ALA A 159 30.28 -19.67 -14.52
C ALA A 159 30.30 -19.34 -16.03
N ALA A 160 29.47 -20.00 -16.84
CA ALA A 160 29.38 -19.75 -18.28
C ALA A 160 28.59 -18.47 -18.61
N TRP A 161 27.67 -18.06 -17.71
CA TRP A 161 26.97 -16.78 -17.84
C TRP A 161 27.90 -15.58 -17.78
N ARG A 162 28.98 -15.64 -16.99
CA ARG A 162 30.02 -14.59 -16.93
C ARG A 162 30.57 -14.27 -18.31
N ASN A 163 31.08 -15.29 -19.01
CA ASN A 163 31.64 -15.14 -20.36
C ASN A 163 30.56 -14.72 -21.36
N ARG A 164 29.39 -15.37 -21.32
CA ARG A 164 28.30 -15.08 -22.25
C ARG A 164 27.85 -13.63 -22.16
N ILE A 165 27.73 -13.08 -20.96
CA ILE A 165 27.27 -11.71 -20.77
C ILE A 165 28.39 -10.73 -21.09
N GLY A 166 29.66 -11.05 -20.76
CA GLY A 166 30.82 -10.29 -21.25
C GLY A 166 30.83 -10.14 -22.78
N ASP A 167 30.57 -11.22 -23.53
CA ASP A 167 30.46 -11.19 -25.00
C ASP A 167 29.30 -10.31 -25.50
N VAL A 168 28.18 -10.27 -24.76
CA VAL A 168 27.02 -9.44 -25.09
C VAL A 168 27.30 -7.98 -24.81
N THR A 169 27.79 -7.66 -23.62
CA THR A 169 27.94 -6.29 -23.12
C THR A 169 29.21 -5.61 -23.61
N GLY A 170 30.11 -6.34 -24.27
CA GLY A 170 31.40 -5.82 -24.72
C GLY A 170 32.41 -5.70 -23.58
N GLY A 171 32.32 -6.58 -22.57
CA GLY A 171 33.22 -6.61 -21.42
C GLY A 171 32.79 -5.74 -20.23
N ASP A 172 31.48 -5.54 -20.01
CA ASP A 172 30.98 -4.84 -18.83
C ASP A 172 31.24 -5.67 -17.56
N SER A 173 32.29 -5.30 -16.82
CA SER A 173 32.76 -5.99 -15.61
C SER A 173 31.80 -5.89 -14.43
N ARG A 174 30.76 -5.05 -14.50
CA ARG A 174 29.70 -5.03 -13.47
C ARG A 174 29.04 -6.39 -13.34
N PHE A 175 28.86 -7.10 -14.45
CA PHE A 175 28.25 -8.42 -14.40
C PHE A 175 29.10 -9.44 -13.63
N ASP A 176 30.43 -9.26 -13.57
CA ASP A 176 31.32 -10.15 -12.82
C ASP A 176 31.00 -10.12 -11.32
N ALA A 177 30.79 -8.93 -10.75
CA ALA A 177 30.42 -8.78 -9.33
C ALA A 177 29.07 -9.43 -9.00
N TYR A 178 28.13 -9.42 -9.95
CA TYR A 178 26.83 -10.06 -9.78
C TYR A 178 26.94 -11.60 -9.80
N VAL A 179 27.73 -12.15 -10.73
CA VAL A 179 27.98 -13.60 -10.79
C VAL A 179 28.83 -14.06 -9.61
N GLU A 180 29.82 -13.29 -9.19
CA GLU A 180 30.64 -13.58 -8.01
C GLU A 180 29.81 -13.62 -6.73
N TRP A 181 28.91 -12.65 -6.54
CA TRP A 181 27.94 -12.69 -5.45
C TRP A 181 27.04 -13.94 -5.53
N LEU A 182 26.54 -14.27 -6.72
CA LEU A 182 25.71 -15.46 -6.92
C LEU A 182 26.49 -16.75 -6.65
N ASP A 183 27.77 -16.83 -7.03
CA ASP A 183 28.66 -17.97 -6.74
C ASP A 183 28.91 -18.10 -5.23
N GLY A 184 28.96 -16.98 -4.50
CA GLY A 184 29.15 -16.93 -3.05
C GLY A 184 27.94 -17.34 -2.21
N CYS A 185 26.72 -17.36 -2.76
CA CYS A 185 25.53 -17.75 -2.01
C CYS A 185 25.50 -19.27 -1.72
N PRO A 186 25.06 -19.70 -0.53
CA PRO A 186 25.03 -21.12 -0.15
C PRO A 186 24.00 -21.89 -0.98
N SER A 187 24.34 -23.15 -1.35
CA SER A 187 23.46 -24.01 -2.16
C SER A 187 22.34 -24.65 -1.34
N SER A 188 22.57 -24.88 -0.05
CA SER A 188 21.58 -25.35 0.93
C SER A 188 21.63 -24.39 2.12
N PRO A 189 20.68 -23.44 2.23
CA PRO A 189 20.76 -22.36 3.19
C PRO A 189 20.30 -22.82 4.58
N ASP A 190 21.07 -22.48 5.61
CA ASP A 190 20.58 -22.46 6.98
C ASP A 190 19.83 -21.12 7.30
N PRO A 191 19.22 -20.97 8.49
CA PRO A 191 18.54 -19.74 8.86
C PRO A 191 19.40 -18.48 8.88
N ASP A 192 20.69 -18.61 9.19
CA ASP A 192 21.61 -17.48 9.27
C ASP A 192 22.06 -17.07 7.85
N ASP A 193 22.26 -18.03 6.95
CA ASP A 193 22.51 -17.82 5.52
C ASP A 193 21.42 -16.95 4.85
N VAL A 194 20.15 -17.12 5.26
CA VAL A 194 19.04 -16.29 4.76
C VAL A 194 19.25 -14.82 5.14
N ARG A 195 19.68 -14.56 6.38
CA ARG A 195 19.96 -13.19 6.86
C ARG A 195 21.20 -12.62 6.18
N GLU A 196 22.27 -13.40 6.12
CA GLU A 196 23.55 -13.00 5.50
C GLU A 196 23.41 -12.74 3.99
N THR A 197 22.46 -13.39 3.32
CA THR A 197 22.18 -13.15 1.90
C THR A 197 21.29 -11.90 1.69
N LEU A 198 20.22 -11.74 2.48
CA LEU A 198 19.19 -10.73 2.20
C LEU A 198 19.42 -9.38 2.92
N VAL A 199 20.00 -9.36 4.12
CA VAL A 199 20.21 -8.10 4.86
C VAL A 199 21.21 -7.19 4.12
N PRO A 200 22.40 -7.67 3.71
CA PRO A 200 23.38 -6.83 3.00
C PRO A 200 22.85 -6.30 1.65
N LEU A 201 21.98 -7.08 0.99
CA LEU A 201 21.29 -6.67 -0.22
C LEU A 201 20.42 -5.43 0.01
N PHE A 202 19.63 -5.41 1.08
CA PHE A 202 18.77 -4.27 1.39
C PHE A 202 19.54 -3.06 1.89
N ASP A 203 20.67 -3.27 2.58
CA ASP A 203 21.56 -2.18 2.98
C ASP A 203 22.21 -1.51 1.77
N ALA A 204 22.69 -2.29 0.79
CA ALA A 204 23.20 -1.75 -0.46
C ALA A 204 22.11 -1.04 -1.27
N TYR A 205 20.90 -1.59 -1.30
CA TYR A 205 19.75 -0.94 -1.94
C TYR A 205 19.42 0.40 -1.28
N ARG A 206 19.41 0.47 0.07
CA ARG A 206 19.19 1.70 0.83
C ARG A 206 20.26 2.75 0.52
N LYS A 207 21.52 2.34 0.40
CA LYS A 207 22.66 3.26 0.16
C LYS A 207 22.72 3.80 -1.26
N ARG A 208 22.40 2.98 -2.27
CA ARG A 208 22.59 3.37 -3.69
C ARG A 208 21.29 3.70 -4.42
N VAL A 209 20.21 2.94 -4.20
CA VAL A 209 18.96 3.09 -4.96
C VAL A 209 18.03 4.15 -4.35
N LEU A 210 17.96 4.23 -3.02
CA LEU A 210 17.06 5.18 -2.36
C LEU A 210 17.42 6.65 -2.65
N PRO A 211 18.70 7.08 -2.63
CA PRO A 211 19.06 8.46 -2.98
C PRO A 211 18.72 8.83 -4.42
N MET A 212 18.90 7.90 -5.37
CA MET A 212 18.51 8.11 -6.78
C MET A 212 17.00 8.33 -6.90
N ARG A 213 16.19 7.51 -6.21
CA ARG A 213 14.72 7.69 -6.18
C ARG A 213 14.32 9.04 -5.60
N GLN A 214 14.98 9.48 -4.54
CA GLN A 214 14.71 10.77 -3.93
C GLN A 214 14.97 11.94 -4.91
N ALA A 215 15.97 11.81 -5.78
CA ALA A 215 16.26 12.83 -6.80
C ALA A 215 15.19 12.86 -7.91
N ASP A 216 14.63 11.71 -8.26
CA ASP A 216 13.65 11.57 -9.36
C ASP A 216 12.19 11.76 -8.92
N ASP A 217 11.90 11.66 -7.61
CA ASP A 217 10.56 11.68 -7.04
C ASP A 217 10.25 13.02 -6.36
N ALA A 218 9.75 13.98 -7.14
CA ALA A 218 9.42 15.32 -6.67
C ALA A 218 8.36 15.33 -5.54
N THR A 219 7.51 14.30 -5.43
CA THR A 219 6.49 14.19 -4.37
C THR A 219 6.98 13.39 -3.16
N LEU A 220 8.15 12.76 -3.25
CA LEU A 220 8.74 11.87 -2.26
C LEU A 220 7.86 10.67 -1.87
N THR A 221 6.77 10.42 -2.61
CA THR A 221 5.79 9.37 -2.28
C THR A 221 6.37 7.99 -2.51
N GLU A 222 6.98 7.76 -3.67
CA GLU A 222 7.63 6.49 -4.02
C GLU A 222 8.93 6.29 -3.22
N THR A 223 9.63 7.36 -2.90
CA THR A 223 10.80 7.37 -2.02
C THR A 223 10.40 6.94 -0.61
N ALA A 224 9.37 7.56 -0.02
CA ALA A 224 8.86 7.20 1.29
C ALA A 224 8.33 5.77 1.32
N ARG A 225 7.64 5.33 0.27
CA ARG A 225 7.17 3.94 0.11
C ARG A 225 8.34 2.96 0.09
N THR A 226 9.41 3.28 -0.64
CA THR A 226 10.61 2.45 -0.75
C THR A 226 11.37 2.39 0.58
N ALA A 227 11.56 3.53 1.26
CA ALA A 227 12.22 3.59 2.56
C ALA A 227 11.48 2.77 3.62
N ARG A 228 10.13 2.84 3.65
CA ARG A 228 9.30 2.03 4.55
C ARG A 228 9.36 0.54 4.23
N ALA A 229 9.37 0.17 2.95
CA ALA A 229 9.55 -1.23 2.56
C ALA A 229 10.90 -1.77 3.05
N LEU A 230 11.97 -0.99 2.89
CA LEU A 230 13.29 -1.35 3.40
C LEU A 230 13.29 -1.46 4.92
N ALA A 231 12.70 -0.51 5.65
CA ALA A 231 12.55 -0.62 7.09
C ALA A 231 11.82 -1.92 7.45
N ARG A 232 10.64 -2.20 6.88
CA ARG A 232 9.90 -3.43 7.19
C ARG A 232 10.68 -4.72 6.90
N LEU A 233 11.51 -4.75 5.86
CA LEU A 233 12.29 -5.92 5.50
C LEU A 233 13.43 -6.21 6.48
N VAL A 234 14.08 -5.18 7.03
CA VAL A 234 15.33 -5.32 7.80
C VAL A 234 15.43 -4.55 9.13
N GLU A 235 14.34 -3.93 9.63
CA GLU A 235 14.31 -3.13 10.88
C GLU A 235 15.01 -3.87 12.03
N ASP A 236 16.16 -3.32 12.45
CA ASP A 236 17.00 -3.76 13.57
C ASP A 236 17.23 -5.28 13.72
N GLY A 237 17.26 -6.01 12.59
CA GLY A 237 17.45 -7.46 12.57
C GLY A 237 16.19 -8.31 12.87
N ASP A 238 15.09 -7.66 13.26
CA ASP A 238 13.79 -8.26 13.58
C ASP A 238 12.72 -7.98 12.50
N GLY A 239 13.11 -7.36 11.38
CA GLY A 239 12.25 -7.18 10.20
C GLY A 239 11.80 -8.51 9.57
N LEU A 240 11.11 -8.44 8.42
CA LEU A 240 10.56 -9.63 7.73
C LEU A 240 11.64 -10.71 7.48
N VAL A 241 12.88 -10.32 7.15
CA VAL A 241 14.00 -11.25 6.97
C VAL A 241 14.37 -11.94 8.29
N GLY A 242 14.32 -11.20 9.40
CA GLY A 242 14.54 -11.72 10.75
C GLY A 242 13.48 -12.76 11.13
N GLU A 243 12.20 -12.42 10.94
CA GLU A 243 11.05 -13.31 11.16
C GLU A 243 11.10 -14.55 10.27
N LEU A 244 11.48 -14.37 8.99
CA LEU A 244 11.66 -15.45 8.03
C LEU A 244 12.69 -16.47 8.51
N ALA A 245 13.87 -16.01 8.93
CA ALA A 245 14.91 -16.88 9.45
C ALA A 245 14.47 -17.62 10.72
N VAL A 246 13.78 -16.95 11.65
CA VAL A 246 13.25 -17.59 12.87
C VAL A 246 12.22 -18.67 12.52
N LYS A 247 11.29 -18.36 11.61
CA LYS A 247 10.26 -19.30 11.19
C LYS A 247 10.84 -20.47 10.40
N TYR A 248 11.84 -20.21 9.55
CA TYR A 248 12.55 -21.24 8.81
C TYR A 248 13.30 -22.19 9.76
N ARG A 249 13.98 -21.66 10.78
CA ARG A 249 14.59 -22.48 11.85
C ARG A 249 13.57 -23.40 12.50
N SER A 250 12.43 -22.85 12.93
CA SER A 250 11.35 -23.64 13.53
C SER A 250 10.83 -24.73 12.58
N TRP A 251 10.71 -24.44 11.28
CA TRP A 251 10.26 -25.43 10.30
C TRP A 251 11.27 -26.57 10.10
N LEU A 252 12.57 -26.26 10.14
CA LEU A 252 13.62 -27.29 10.08
C LEU A 252 13.66 -28.12 11.37
N ASP A 253 13.54 -27.48 12.53
CA ASP A 253 13.52 -28.17 13.83
C ASP A 253 12.32 -29.13 13.97
N ASP A 254 11.16 -28.74 13.43
CA ASP A 254 9.91 -29.50 13.46
C ASP A 254 9.72 -30.46 12.25
N ASP A 255 10.71 -30.56 11.35
CA ASP A 255 10.67 -31.39 10.12
C ASP A 255 9.47 -31.07 9.20
N TYR A 256 9.09 -29.80 9.12
CA TYR A 256 8.03 -29.30 8.23
C TYR A 256 8.52 -28.93 6.82
N GLY A 257 9.83 -29.00 6.56
CA GLY A 257 10.40 -28.72 5.24
C GLY A 257 11.88 -29.05 5.14
N GLU A 258 12.40 -29.05 3.92
CA GLU A 258 13.81 -29.34 3.64
C GLU A 258 14.69 -28.09 3.79
N GLN A 259 15.98 -28.29 4.05
CA GLN A 259 16.98 -27.22 4.08
C GLN A 259 17.30 -26.72 2.65
N SER A 260 16.44 -25.88 2.10
CA SER A 260 16.46 -25.42 0.71
C SER A 260 16.01 -23.96 0.56
N TRP A 261 16.41 -23.31 -0.54
CA TRP A 261 15.85 -21.99 -0.90
C TRP A 261 14.37 -22.10 -1.31
N ALA A 262 13.91 -23.27 -1.72
CA ALA A 262 12.51 -23.52 -2.06
C ALA A 262 11.60 -23.36 -0.83
N THR A 263 12.00 -23.91 0.32
CA THR A 263 11.31 -23.71 1.61
C THR A 263 11.32 -22.23 2.02
N VAL A 264 12.45 -21.54 1.84
CA VAL A 264 12.56 -20.09 2.13
C VAL A 264 11.60 -19.28 1.27
N ARG A 265 11.43 -19.62 -0.02
CA ARG A 265 10.47 -18.98 -0.93
C ARG A 265 9.03 -19.11 -0.44
N GLU A 266 8.63 -20.29 0.00
CA GLU A 266 7.27 -20.55 0.51
C GLU A 266 6.99 -19.71 1.76
N LEU A 267 7.94 -19.67 2.69
CA LEU A 267 7.84 -18.85 3.90
C LEU A 267 7.81 -17.35 3.59
N CYS A 268 8.59 -16.89 2.62
CA CYS A 268 8.57 -15.49 2.15
C CYS A 268 7.19 -15.07 1.64
N ASP A 269 6.53 -15.94 0.87
CA ASP A 269 5.21 -15.63 0.30
C ASP A 269 4.13 -15.61 1.39
N ALA A 270 4.19 -16.56 2.33
CA ALA A 270 3.28 -16.64 3.46
C ALA A 270 3.42 -15.43 4.41
N LEU A 271 4.64 -15.11 4.87
CA LEU A 271 4.87 -14.02 5.82
C LEU A 271 4.50 -12.64 5.26
N ALA A 272 4.70 -12.43 3.96
CA ALA A 272 4.33 -11.18 3.31
C ALA A 272 2.82 -10.97 3.16
N THR A 273 2.01 -12.01 3.34
CA THR A 273 0.54 -11.88 3.41
C THR A 273 0.02 -11.68 4.83
N THR A 274 0.74 -12.20 5.84
CA THR A 274 0.25 -12.21 7.22
C THR A 274 0.66 -10.98 8.02
N VAL A 275 1.74 -10.29 7.64
CA VAL A 275 2.18 -9.10 8.37
C VAL A 275 1.82 -7.84 7.59
N PRO A 276 0.70 -7.19 7.92
CA PRO A 276 0.31 -5.95 7.27
C PRO A 276 1.39 -4.88 7.45
N GLY A 277 1.76 -4.21 6.36
CA GLY A 277 2.78 -3.16 6.41
C GLY A 277 2.30 -1.92 7.17
N ARG A 278 3.22 -1.18 7.81
CA ARG A 278 2.90 0.06 8.54
C ARG A 278 2.27 1.10 7.61
N ARG A 279 1.29 1.84 8.15
CA ARG A 279 0.54 2.92 7.49
C ARG A 279 1.45 4.06 7.02
N GLU A 280 1.03 4.77 5.99
CA GLU A 280 1.76 5.93 5.45
C GLU A 280 1.76 7.08 6.48
N TYR A 281 2.89 7.80 6.61
CA TYR A 281 2.97 8.96 7.50
C TYR A 281 2.44 10.21 6.78
N PRO A 282 1.81 11.15 7.52
CA PRO A 282 1.33 12.40 6.93
C PRO A 282 2.51 13.20 6.37
N THR A 283 2.32 13.76 5.17
CA THR A 283 3.26 14.74 4.60
C THR A 283 2.54 16.07 4.46
N ALA A 284 3.17 17.17 4.88
CA ALA A 284 2.57 18.50 4.84
C ALA A 284 2.26 19.04 3.43
N ARG A 285 2.48 18.24 2.38
CA ARG A 285 2.30 18.61 0.96
C ARG A 285 1.29 17.72 0.22
N ALA A 286 0.68 16.76 0.91
CA ALA A 286 -0.30 15.85 0.32
C ALA A 286 -1.59 15.86 1.15
N VAL A 287 -2.69 15.58 0.48
CA VAL A 287 -3.98 15.30 1.12
C VAL A 287 -3.99 13.85 1.54
N ASP A 288 -4.32 13.62 2.81
CA ASP A 288 -4.39 12.26 3.36
C ASP A 288 -5.71 11.59 2.93
N VAL A 289 -5.61 10.34 2.48
CA VAL A 289 -6.75 9.46 2.22
C VAL A 289 -6.72 8.35 3.26
N MET A 290 -7.70 8.33 4.16
CA MET A 290 -7.76 7.42 5.30
C MET A 290 -8.94 6.47 5.21
N GLU A 291 -8.76 5.27 5.74
CA GLU A 291 -9.90 4.42 6.07
C GLU A 291 -10.59 4.92 7.34
N ALA A 292 -11.88 4.69 7.46
CA ALA A 292 -12.71 5.16 8.59
C ALA A 292 -12.15 4.79 9.98
N ASN A 293 -11.50 3.62 10.10
CA ASN A 293 -10.85 3.13 11.31
C ASN A 293 -9.62 3.94 11.74
N ASP A 294 -9.10 4.81 10.88
CA ASP A 294 -7.82 5.50 11.07
C ASP A 294 -7.98 6.97 11.45
N VAL A 295 -9.22 7.45 11.46
CA VAL A 295 -9.57 8.84 11.78
C VAL A 295 -9.86 9.03 13.29
N TRP A 296 -9.89 7.93 14.06
CA TRP A 296 -10.21 7.96 15.48
C TRP A 296 -9.31 8.92 16.27
N GLY A 297 -9.93 9.83 17.01
CA GLY A 297 -9.25 10.81 17.88
C GLY A 297 -8.53 11.93 17.14
N LEU A 298 -8.70 12.05 15.82
CA LEU A 298 -8.19 13.18 15.04
C LEU A 298 -9.18 14.36 15.05
N SER A 299 -8.64 15.56 14.85
CA SER A 299 -9.37 16.79 14.66
C SER A 299 -8.82 17.46 13.40
N ILE A 300 -9.59 17.45 12.33
CA ILE A 300 -9.19 17.78 10.96
C ILE A 300 -10.12 18.87 10.45
N PRO A 301 -9.61 20.01 9.96
CA PRO A 301 -10.46 21.12 9.50
C PRO A 301 -11.52 20.71 8.48
N TYR A 302 -11.11 20.05 7.40
CA TYR A 302 -11.99 19.63 6.32
C TYR A 302 -11.96 18.12 6.15
N VAL A 303 -13.09 17.46 6.39
CA VAL A 303 -13.24 16.02 6.13
C VAL A 303 -14.18 15.80 4.95
N ILE A 304 -13.76 14.97 4.00
CA ILE A 304 -14.58 14.54 2.86
C ILE A 304 -14.82 13.03 2.97
N VAL A 305 -16.01 12.62 3.38
CA VAL A 305 -16.40 11.21 3.43
C VAL A 305 -16.96 10.78 2.07
N ALA A 306 -16.37 9.74 1.49
CA ALA A 306 -16.78 9.22 0.19
C ALA A 306 -17.42 7.83 0.28
N GLY A 307 -18.36 7.59 -0.64
CA GLY A 307 -19.03 6.31 -0.82
C GLY A 307 -20.17 6.03 0.13
N LEU A 308 -20.93 7.03 0.60
CA LEU A 308 -22.10 6.81 1.49
C LEU A 308 -23.29 6.14 0.78
N VAL A 309 -23.08 4.90 0.35
CA VAL A 309 -24.03 4.01 -0.28
C VAL A 309 -24.31 2.81 0.62
N ASP A 310 -25.50 2.24 0.48
CA ASP A 310 -25.91 1.06 1.22
C ASP A 310 -25.04 -0.16 0.85
N GLY A 311 -24.65 -0.93 1.87
CA GLY A 311 -23.75 -2.08 1.75
C GLY A 311 -22.26 -1.74 1.69
N GLU A 312 -21.88 -0.47 1.51
CA GLU A 312 -20.52 0.00 1.78
C GLU A 312 -20.44 0.68 3.15
N TRP A 313 -21.42 1.51 3.47
CA TRP A 313 -21.60 2.13 4.79
C TRP A 313 -23.02 1.83 5.32
N PRO A 314 -23.18 0.99 6.35
CA PRO A 314 -22.18 0.07 6.88
C PRO A 314 -21.82 -1.05 5.90
N ARG A 315 -20.65 -1.66 6.09
CA ARG A 315 -20.33 -2.93 5.45
C ARG A 315 -21.09 -4.06 6.17
N PRO A 316 -21.82 -4.91 5.43
CA PRO A 316 -22.46 -6.07 6.03
C PRO A 316 -21.43 -6.97 6.72
N PRO A 317 -21.75 -7.55 7.89
CA PRO A 317 -20.82 -8.43 8.59
C PRO A 317 -20.48 -9.68 7.75
N ASP A 318 -19.21 -9.88 7.44
CA ASP A 318 -18.72 -11.09 6.78
C ASP A 318 -18.47 -12.18 7.85
N SER A 319 -19.33 -13.19 7.85
CA SER A 319 -19.27 -14.26 8.86
C SER A 319 -19.78 -15.57 8.28
N GLU A 320 -19.02 -16.63 8.56
CA GLU A 320 -19.41 -18.02 8.28
C GLU A 320 -20.66 -18.45 9.08
N PHE A 321 -21.04 -17.68 10.11
CA PHE A 321 -22.22 -17.95 10.93
C PHE A 321 -23.46 -17.20 10.43
N PRO A 322 -24.62 -17.90 10.25
CA PRO A 322 -25.87 -17.28 9.84
C PRO A 322 -26.29 -16.13 10.77
N ALA A 323 -26.92 -15.09 10.23
CA ALA A 323 -27.35 -13.92 10.99
C ALA A 323 -28.17 -14.27 12.24
N GLY A 324 -29.17 -15.16 12.10
CA GLY A 324 -30.00 -15.59 13.25
C GLY A 324 -29.25 -16.43 14.29
N PHE A 325 -28.07 -16.98 13.98
CA PHE A 325 -27.18 -17.57 15.00
C PHE A 325 -26.42 -16.46 15.74
N ARG A 326 -25.86 -15.49 15.01
CA ARG A 326 -25.14 -14.35 15.59
C ARG A 326 -26.02 -13.54 16.54
N GLU A 327 -27.26 -13.24 16.14
CA GLU A 327 -28.23 -12.53 16.98
C GLU A 327 -28.53 -13.27 18.29
N ARG A 328 -28.71 -14.61 18.23
CA ARG A 328 -28.96 -15.42 19.43
C ARG A 328 -27.79 -15.49 20.39
N VAL A 329 -26.55 -15.43 19.88
CA VAL A 329 -25.34 -15.39 20.72
C VAL A 329 -25.16 -14.02 21.37
N SER A 330 -25.46 -12.94 20.64
CA SER A 330 -25.42 -11.57 21.15
C SER A 330 -26.43 -11.30 22.28
N ASP A 331 -27.58 -11.99 22.27
CA ASP A 331 -28.68 -11.82 23.25
C ASP A 331 -28.67 -12.85 24.40
N THR A 332 -27.64 -13.70 24.54
CA THR A 332 -27.64 -14.76 25.57
C THR A 332 -27.01 -14.33 26.91
N GLU A 333 -27.81 -14.34 27.97
CA GLU A 333 -27.33 -14.47 29.36
C GLU A 333 -26.95 -15.95 29.67
N GLY A 334 -25.97 -16.19 30.55
CA GLY A 334 -25.59 -17.55 30.98
C GLY A 334 -24.52 -18.23 30.10
N VAL A 335 -24.71 -19.51 29.68
CA VAL A 335 -23.66 -20.32 29.00
C VAL A 335 -23.14 -19.68 27.70
N GLY A 336 -23.93 -18.80 27.08
CA GLY A 336 -23.54 -17.98 25.92
C GLY A 336 -22.60 -16.81 26.23
N GLU A 337 -22.44 -16.40 27.51
CA GLU A 337 -21.48 -15.35 27.93
C GLU A 337 -20.03 -15.71 27.59
N ASN A 338 -19.72 -17.00 27.52
CA ASN A 338 -18.40 -17.49 27.14
C ASN A 338 -18.11 -17.36 25.64
N VAL A 339 -19.14 -17.10 24.82
CA VAL A 339 -19.01 -16.86 23.38
C VAL A 339 -19.11 -15.36 23.15
N ARG A 340 -17.99 -14.66 23.30
CA ARG A 340 -17.93 -13.23 22.95
C ARG A 340 -18.17 -13.07 21.45
N PRO A 341 -19.15 -12.25 21.03
CA PRO A 341 -19.32 -11.91 19.62
C PRO A 341 -18.00 -11.37 19.06
N ARG A 342 -17.55 -11.91 17.93
CA ARG A 342 -16.38 -11.36 17.24
C ARG A 342 -16.75 -10.00 16.65
N SER A 343 -15.80 -9.07 16.56
CA SER A 343 -16.03 -7.72 16.02
C SER A 343 -16.59 -7.70 14.59
N GLY A 344 -16.36 -8.76 13.80
CA GLY A 344 -16.95 -8.93 12.47
C GLY A 344 -18.35 -9.54 12.45
N TRP A 345 -19.01 -9.70 13.61
CA TRP A 345 -20.36 -10.28 13.70
C TRP A 345 -21.46 -9.23 13.87
N THR A 346 -21.11 -7.97 14.12
CA THR A 346 -22.06 -6.86 14.32
C THR A 346 -21.68 -5.65 13.46
N GLU A 347 -22.67 -4.80 13.19
CA GLU A 347 -22.46 -3.51 12.50
C GLU A 347 -22.08 -2.39 13.47
N GLY A 348 -22.03 -2.65 14.78
CA GLY A 348 -21.72 -1.63 15.78
C GLY A 348 -20.36 -0.97 15.55
N ARG A 349 -19.36 -1.76 15.16
CA ARG A 349 -18.04 -1.23 14.79
C ARG A 349 -18.07 -0.35 13.54
N GLU A 350 -18.96 -0.66 12.58
CA GLU A 350 -19.12 0.15 11.37
C GLU A 350 -19.73 1.52 11.69
N PHE A 351 -20.68 1.53 12.63
CA PHE A 351 -21.26 2.76 13.14
C PHE A 351 -20.23 3.60 13.88
N ASP A 352 -19.44 3.00 14.78
CA ASP A 352 -18.39 3.72 15.52
C ASP A 352 -17.38 4.37 14.55
N GLN A 353 -16.94 3.63 13.53
CA GLN A 353 -16.03 4.13 12.49
C GLN A 353 -16.64 5.29 11.67
N PHE A 354 -17.94 5.22 11.37
CA PHE A 354 -18.65 6.32 10.72
C PHE A 354 -18.75 7.54 11.63
N ALA A 355 -19.09 7.35 12.91
CA ALA A 355 -19.16 8.43 13.89
C ALA A 355 -17.79 9.10 14.07
N ASP A 356 -16.71 8.33 14.13
CA ASP A 356 -15.33 8.86 14.20
C ASP A 356 -15.00 9.72 12.98
N ALA A 357 -15.36 9.29 11.77
CA ALA A 357 -15.15 10.06 10.55
C ALA A 357 -15.93 11.40 10.56
N VAL A 358 -17.13 11.40 11.12
CA VAL A 358 -17.98 12.60 11.25
C VAL A 358 -17.42 13.57 12.28
N VAL A 359 -17.08 13.06 13.47
CA VAL A 359 -16.60 13.88 14.60
C VAL A 359 -15.19 14.42 14.37
N ALA A 360 -14.41 13.79 13.49
CA ALA A 360 -13.09 14.29 13.12
C ALA A 360 -13.13 15.65 12.41
N ALA A 361 -14.25 16.04 11.79
CA ALA A 361 -14.36 17.33 11.10
C ALA A 361 -14.48 18.48 12.11
N SER A 362 -13.57 19.46 12.05
CA SER A 362 -13.59 20.63 12.94
C SER A 362 -14.10 21.93 12.31
N GLU A 363 -14.11 22.05 10.97
CA GLU A 363 -14.67 23.22 10.27
C GLU A 363 -15.79 22.88 9.30
N ALA A 364 -15.63 21.84 8.47
CA ALA A 364 -16.68 21.40 7.56
C ALA A 364 -16.59 19.89 7.23
N LEU A 365 -17.76 19.28 7.06
CA LEU A 365 -17.91 17.91 6.60
C LEU A 365 -18.55 17.89 5.21
N VAL A 366 -17.94 17.22 4.25
CA VAL A 366 -18.54 16.95 2.93
C VAL A 366 -18.77 15.46 2.82
N VAL A 367 -19.99 15.06 2.53
CA VAL A 367 -20.34 13.66 2.29
C VAL A 367 -20.74 13.45 0.84
N THR A 368 -20.23 12.39 0.24
CA THR A 368 -20.48 12.07 -1.16
C THR A 368 -21.01 10.65 -1.31
N ARG A 369 -21.83 10.44 -2.34
CA ARG A 369 -22.30 9.11 -2.76
C ARG A 369 -22.43 9.03 -4.27
N HIS A 370 -22.33 7.80 -4.79
CA HIS A 370 -22.68 7.48 -6.17
C HIS A 370 -24.01 6.71 -6.24
N GLU A 371 -24.75 6.88 -7.34
CA GLU A 371 -26.04 6.21 -7.56
C GLU A 371 -25.88 4.83 -8.22
N TYR A 372 -24.80 4.60 -8.97
CA TYR A 372 -24.58 3.35 -9.70
C TYR A 372 -23.15 2.84 -9.49
N ASP A 373 -23.04 1.53 -9.28
CA ASP A 373 -21.75 0.85 -9.20
C ASP A 373 -21.17 0.56 -10.60
N PHE A 374 -20.04 -0.16 -10.64
CA PHE A 374 -19.35 -0.51 -11.89
C PHE A 374 -20.19 -1.43 -12.80
N ASP A 375 -21.06 -2.25 -12.24
CA ASP A 375 -21.93 -3.16 -12.98
C ASP A 375 -23.22 -2.47 -13.45
N GLY A 376 -23.38 -1.17 -13.15
CA GLY A 376 -24.56 -0.38 -13.49
C GLY A 376 -25.75 -0.68 -12.59
N VAL A 377 -25.54 -1.30 -11.43
CA VAL A 377 -26.58 -1.56 -10.44
C VAL A 377 -26.79 -0.30 -9.61
N GLU A 378 -28.05 0.10 -9.48
CA GLU A 378 -28.44 1.22 -8.64
C GLU A 378 -28.16 0.92 -7.17
N ARG A 379 -27.49 1.85 -6.50
CA ARG A 379 -27.10 1.78 -5.09
C ARG A 379 -27.91 2.78 -4.28
N PRO A 380 -28.72 2.32 -3.31
CA PRO A 380 -29.46 3.23 -2.45
C PRO A 380 -28.51 4.00 -1.51
N PRO A 381 -28.95 5.16 -0.94
CA PRO A 381 -28.19 5.86 0.08
C PRO A 381 -27.85 4.95 1.25
N SER A 382 -26.66 5.15 1.81
CA SER A 382 -26.34 4.62 3.14
C SER A 382 -27.42 5.05 4.16
N PRO A 383 -27.86 4.16 5.07
CA PRO A 383 -28.76 4.53 6.16
C PRO A 383 -28.18 5.63 7.07
N TYR A 384 -26.85 5.74 7.14
CA TYR A 384 -26.15 6.71 7.99
C TYR A 384 -26.28 8.16 7.52
N VAL A 385 -26.61 8.41 6.25
CA VAL A 385 -26.84 9.77 5.73
C VAL A 385 -27.94 10.50 6.51
N ARG A 386 -28.95 9.75 6.97
CA ARG A 386 -30.09 10.30 7.72
C ARG A 386 -29.71 10.83 9.10
N LEU A 387 -28.53 10.46 9.60
CA LEU A 387 -28.05 10.85 10.92
C LEU A 387 -27.34 12.21 10.92
N LEU A 388 -27.00 12.75 9.74
CA LEU A 388 -26.17 13.96 9.58
C LEU A 388 -26.94 15.22 9.21
N ASP A 389 -28.20 15.09 8.77
CA ASP A 389 -29.02 16.17 8.17
C ASP A 389 -28.22 17.11 7.22
N PRO A 390 -27.56 16.57 6.18
CA PRO A 390 -26.63 17.34 5.37
C PRO A 390 -27.34 18.32 4.44
N THR A 391 -26.78 19.51 4.27
CA THR A 391 -27.23 20.47 3.25
C THR A 391 -26.91 19.93 1.85
N PRO A 392 -27.91 19.67 0.98
CA PRO A 392 -27.64 19.22 -0.38
C PRO A 392 -27.00 20.34 -1.21
N VAL A 393 -26.04 19.96 -2.05
CA VAL A 393 -25.45 20.81 -3.09
C VAL A 393 -26.15 20.51 -4.42
N ASP A 394 -26.63 21.54 -5.10
CA ASP A 394 -27.43 21.38 -6.32
C ASP A 394 -26.56 20.98 -7.52
N ASP A 395 -27.17 20.27 -8.49
CA ASP A 395 -26.48 19.78 -9.70
C ASP A 395 -25.68 20.87 -10.46
N PRO A 396 -26.18 22.11 -10.64
CA PRO A 396 -25.41 23.15 -11.32
C PRO A 396 -24.15 23.56 -10.56
N GLU A 397 -24.18 23.53 -9.23
CA GLU A 397 -23.00 23.82 -8.39
C GLU A 397 -21.99 22.67 -8.48
N VAL A 398 -22.48 21.42 -8.51
CA VAL A 398 -21.66 20.22 -8.74
C VAL A 398 -20.97 20.27 -10.11
N ASP A 399 -21.70 20.64 -11.17
CA ASP A 399 -21.15 20.75 -12.52
C ASP A 399 -20.08 21.83 -12.60
N THR A 400 -20.32 22.98 -11.96
CA THR A 400 -19.37 24.09 -11.87
C THR A 400 -18.12 23.67 -11.10
N LEU A 401 -18.28 22.97 -9.97
CA LEU A 401 -17.16 22.42 -9.20
C LEU A 401 -16.31 21.45 -10.06
N LEU A 402 -16.94 20.55 -10.81
CA LEU A 402 -16.24 19.58 -11.65
C LEU A 402 -15.48 20.23 -12.81
N ALA A 403 -16.03 21.30 -13.40
CA ALA A 403 -15.47 21.99 -14.56
C ALA A 403 -14.41 23.02 -14.17
N GLU A 404 -14.72 23.85 -13.18
CA GLU A 404 -13.98 25.08 -12.86
C GLU A 404 -13.26 25.00 -11.51
N ARG A 405 -13.50 23.95 -10.71
CA ARG A 405 -12.96 23.78 -9.34
C ARG A 405 -13.45 24.87 -8.39
N GLN A 406 -14.54 25.52 -8.73
CA GLN A 406 -15.18 26.51 -7.88
C GLN A 406 -16.02 25.79 -6.83
N LEU A 407 -15.70 26.03 -5.56
CA LEU A 407 -16.47 25.47 -4.45
C LEU A 407 -17.92 25.98 -4.48
N PRO A 408 -18.90 25.15 -4.06
CA PRO A 408 -20.25 25.63 -3.80
C PRO A 408 -20.22 26.84 -2.85
N PRO A 409 -21.03 27.89 -3.08
CA PRO A 409 -20.91 29.17 -2.36
C PRO A 409 -20.93 29.03 -0.84
N ARG A 410 -21.76 28.11 -0.31
CA ARG A 410 -21.85 27.87 1.14
C ARG A 410 -20.60 27.24 1.72
N LEU A 411 -19.96 26.32 0.99
CA LEU A 411 -18.70 25.71 1.39
C LEU A 411 -17.54 26.70 1.23
N ALA A 412 -17.57 27.52 0.18
CA ALA A 412 -16.59 28.57 -0.06
C ALA A 412 -16.56 29.57 1.11
N ALA A 413 -17.71 30.02 1.61
CA ALA A 413 -17.80 30.98 2.71
C ALA A 413 -17.08 30.50 3.98
N ILE A 414 -17.20 29.21 4.32
CA ILE A 414 -16.55 28.63 5.51
C ILE A 414 -15.02 28.71 5.42
N SER A 415 -14.46 28.38 4.25
CA SER A 415 -12.99 28.45 4.04
C SER A 415 -12.42 29.87 4.09
N GLU A 416 -13.24 30.89 3.81
CA GLU A 416 -12.85 32.30 3.91
C GLU A 416 -12.86 32.79 5.37
N GLU A 417 -13.77 32.27 6.19
CA GLU A 417 -13.86 32.62 7.63
C GLU A 417 -12.71 32.00 8.44
N ALA A 418 -12.25 30.79 8.08
CA ALA A 418 -11.13 30.12 8.75
C ALA A 418 -9.75 30.70 8.40
N SER A 419 -9.64 31.42 7.27
CA SER A 419 -8.38 32.00 6.79
C SER A 419 -8.10 33.43 7.30
N ASN A 420 -9.03 34.02 8.06
CA ASN A 420 -8.91 35.33 8.72
C ASN A 420 -8.71 35.15 10.23
#